data_AF-A0A7Z9WQ87-F1
#
_entry.id   AF-A0A7Z9WQ87-F1
#
_cell.length_a   1.000
_cell.length_b   1.000
_cell.length_c   1.000
_cell.angle_alpha   90.00
_cell.angle_beta   90.00
_cell.angle_gamma   90.00
#
_symmetry.space_group_name_H-M   'P 1'
#
loop_
_entity.id
_entity.type
_entity.pdbx_description
1 polymer ?
#
loop_
_entity_poly.entity_id
_entity_poly.type
_entity_poly.pdbx_seq_one_letter_code
_entity_poly.pdbx_strand_id
1 'polypeptide(L)'
;MRRLRIGLAQINSTVGDFKGNVRKISDYIARARDEGVELLAFPELALTGYPPEDLLLKPSFVAANLEALQEITHHTEGITVIVGFV
;
A
#
# COMPACT_ATOMS: atom_id res chain seq x y z
N MET A 1 -11.36 11.16 -26.05
CA MET A 1 -11.16 11.00 -24.59
C MET A 1 -10.16 9.87 -24.36
N ARG A 2 -9.20 10.03 -23.45
CA ARG A 2 -8.24 8.97 -23.09
C ARG A 2 -8.93 7.95 -22.17
N ARG A 3 -8.81 6.65 -22.46
CA ARG A 3 -9.29 5.59 -21.56
C ARG A 3 -8.26 5.40 -20.45
N LEU A 4 -8.72 5.36 -19.19
CA LEU A 4 -7.90 5.10 -18.01
C LEU A 4 -8.26 3.70 -17.47
N ARG A 5 -7.27 2.83 -17.27
CA ARG A 5 -7.49 1.53 -16.61
C ARG A 5 -7.20 1.63 -15.12
N ILE A 6 -8.22 1.38 -14.30
CA ILE A 6 -8.14 1.45 -12.83
C ILE A 6 -8.21 0.04 -12.25
N GLY A 7 -7.34 -0.26 -11.29
CA GLY A 7 -7.34 -1.49 -10.50
C GLY A 7 -7.72 -1.21 -9.05
N LEU A 8 -8.43 -2.17 -8.43
CA LEU A 8 -8.76 -2.17 -7.00
C LEU A 8 -8.09 -3.39 -6.37
N ALA A 9 -7.07 -3.17 -5.54
CA ALA A 9 -6.33 -4.23 -4.88
C ALA A 9 -7.04 -4.64 -3.58
N GLN A 10 -7.83 -5.71 -3.63
CA GLN A 10 -8.38 -6.31 -2.42
C GLN A 10 -7.32 -7.22 -1.77
N ILE A 11 -6.80 -6.80 -0.63
CA ILE A 11 -5.75 -7.50 0.11
C ILE A 11 -6.16 -7.75 1.56
N ASN A 12 -5.55 -8.76 2.18
CA ASN A 12 -5.68 -9.03 3.62
C ASN A 12 -4.42 -8.54 4.35
N SER A 13 -4.44 -7.31 4.84
CA SER A 13 -3.35 -6.73 5.62
C SER A 13 -3.35 -7.27 7.06
N THR A 14 -2.19 -7.21 7.71
CA THR A 14 -2.03 -7.67 9.10
C THR A 14 -1.56 -6.49 9.95
N VAL A 15 -2.28 -6.17 11.02
CA VAL A 15 -1.98 -5.02 11.88
C VAL A 15 -0.54 -5.10 12.40
N GLY A 16 0.25 -4.07 12.10
CA GLY A 16 1.64 -3.93 12.54
C GLY A 16 2.67 -4.76 11.78
N ASP A 17 2.27 -5.62 10.84
CA ASP A 17 3.21 -6.35 9.98
C ASP A 17 3.62 -5.52 8.76
N PHE A 18 4.42 -4.47 8.98
CA PHE A 18 4.85 -3.60 7.87
C PHE A 18 5.60 -4.37 6.78
N LYS A 19 6.49 -5.30 7.14
CA LYS A 19 7.25 -6.08 6.16
C LYS A 19 6.35 -6.97 5.29
N GLY A 20 5.39 -7.65 5.90
CA GLY A 20 4.43 -8.48 5.18
C GLY A 20 3.45 -7.65 4.35
N ASN A 21 2.98 -6.51 4.87
CA ASN A 21 2.06 -5.63 4.14
C ASN A 21 2.75 -4.93 2.97
N VAL A 22 4.00 -4.46 3.11
CA VAL A 22 4.81 -3.94 1.99
C VAL A 22 4.93 -5.00 0.90
N ARG A 23 5.30 -6.24 1.26
CA ARG A 23 5.39 -7.33 0.28
C ARG A 23 4.08 -7.54 -0.47
N LYS A 24 2.95 -7.64 0.24
CA LYS A 24 1.62 -7.78 -0.38
C LYS A 24 1.31 -6.61 -1.31
N ILE A 25 1.59 -5.38 -0.90
CA ILE A 25 1.36 -4.17 -1.70
C ILE A 25 2.23 -4.20 -2.96
N SER A 26 3.54 -4.44 -2.83
CA SER A 26 4.48 -4.52 -3.95
C SER A 26 4.10 -5.61 -4.95
N ASP A 27 3.66 -6.78 -4.49
CA ASP A 27 3.21 -7.87 -5.36
C ASP A 27 1.97 -7.47 -6.17
N TYR A 28 1.01 -6.77 -5.56
CA TYR A 28 -0.18 -6.27 -6.26
C TYR A 28 0.15 -5.12 -7.23
N ILE A 29 1.11 -4.26 -6.90
CA ILE A 29 1.60 -3.20 -7.81
C ILE A 29 2.21 -3.84 -9.07
N ALA A 30 3.07 -4.85 -8.91
CA ALA A 30 3.67 -5.55 -10.04
C ALA A 30 2.62 -6.22 -10.93
N ARG A 31 1.67 -6.97 -10.33
CA ARG A 31 0.56 -7.59 -11.06
C ARG A 31 -0.30 -6.58 -11.82
N ALA A 32 -0.65 -5.46 -11.18
CA ALA A 32 -1.45 -4.42 -11.82
C ALA A 32 -0.71 -3.78 -13.00
N ARG A 33 0.60 -3.55 -12.87
CA ARG A 33 1.44 -3.08 -13.97
C ARG A 33 1.43 -4.06 -15.14
N ASP A 34 1.61 -5.35 -14.88
CA ASP A 34 1.60 -6.40 -15.92
C ASP A 34 0.24 -6.50 -16.62
N GLU A 35 -0.84 -6.16 -15.94
CA GLU A 35 -2.19 -6.06 -16.50
C GLU A 35 -2.48 -4.73 -17.21
N GLY A 36 -1.55 -3.78 -17.24
CA GLY A 36 -1.71 -2.46 -17.87
C GLY A 36 -2.62 -1.51 -17.09
N VAL A 37 -2.72 -1.69 -15.77
CA VAL A 37 -3.39 -0.73 -14.87
C VAL A 37 -2.54 0.53 -14.75
N GLU A 38 -3.18 1.69 -14.86
CA GLU A 38 -2.52 2.99 -14.74
C GLU A 38 -2.69 3.63 -13.36
N LEU A 39 -3.77 3.25 -12.66
CA LEU A 39 -4.05 3.65 -11.28
C LEU A 39 -4.51 2.44 -10.46
N LEU A 40 -3.79 2.12 -9.38
CA LEU A 40 -4.14 1.06 -8.45
C LEU A 40 -4.50 1.65 -7.09
N ALA A 41 -5.67 1.33 -6.55
CA ALA A 41 -6.08 1.73 -5.22
C ALA A 41 -6.10 0.54 -4.25
N PHE A 42 -5.57 0.75 -3.04
CA PHE A 42 -5.61 -0.16 -1.91
C PHE A 42 -6.63 0.29 -0.85
N PRO A 43 -7.04 -0.60 0.08
CA PRO A 43 -7.93 -0.24 1.19
C PRO A 43 -7.35 0.83 2.12
N GLU A 44 -8.22 1.39 2.94
CA GLU A 44 -7.84 2.21 4.09
C GLU A 44 -6.85 1.44 4.99
N LEU A 45 -5.81 2.14 5.46
CA LEU A 45 -4.73 1.61 6.29
C LEU A 45 -4.13 0.29 5.80
N ALA A 46 -4.10 0.05 4.48
CA ALA A 46 -3.54 -1.17 3.90
C ALA A 46 -2.09 -1.48 4.34
N LEU A 47 -1.25 -0.45 4.50
CA LEU A 47 0.13 -0.60 4.95
C LEU A 47 0.20 -0.96 6.45
N THR A 48 -0.63 -0.31 7.26
CA THR A 48 -0.64 -0.45 8.72
C THR A 48 -1.40 -1.69 9.20
N GLY A 49 -2.43 -2.10 8.46
CA GLY A 49 -3.53 -2.94 8.91
C GLY A 49 -4.60 -2.15 9.67
N TYR A 50 -5.82 -2.70 9.75
CA TYR A 50 -6.97 -2.05 10.39
C TYR A 50 -7.69 -3.02 11.36
N PRO A 51 -8.10 -2.56 12.57
CA PRO A 51 -7.76 -1.27 13.19
C PRO A 51 -6.38 -1.33 13.89
N PRO A 52 -5.59 -0.24 13.87
CA PRO A 52 -4.30 -0.17 14.58
C PRO A 52 -4.43 0.22 16.07
N GLU A 53 -5.57 0.78 16.48
CA GLU A 53 -5.85 1.17 17.87
C GLU A 53 -4.71 1.99 18.51
N ASP A 54 -4.32 1.67 19.75
CA ASP A 54 -3.31 2.38 20.54
C ASP A 54 -1.89 2.31 19.95
N LEU A 55 -1.65 1.51 18.91
CA LEU A 55 -0.37 1.52 18.19
C LEU A 55 -0.09 2.91 17.59
N LEU A 56 -1.14 3.67 17.24
CA LEU A 56 -1.01 5.04 16.74
C LEU A 56 -0.46 6.02 17.79
N LEU A 57 -0.55 5.67 19.08
CA LEU A 57 0.02 6.48 20.17
C LEU A 57 1.52 6.22 20.37
N LYS A 58 2.13 5.28 19.63
CA LYS A 58 3.56 4.95 19.72
C LYS A 58 4.34 5.65 18.60
N PRO A 59 5.19 6.65 18.89
CA PRO A 59 5.95 7.37 17.86
C PRO A 59 6.83 6.45 16.98
N SER A 60 7.41 5.40 17.57
CA SER A 60 8.23 4.43 16.83
C SER A 60 7.41 3.60 15.82
N PHE A 61 6.12 3.37 16.11
CA PHE A 61 5.23 2.66 15.20
C PHE A 61 4.88 3.53 13.97
N VAL A 62 4.59 4.82 14.20
CA VAL A 62 4.36 5.80 13.12
C VAL A 62 5.62 6.00 12.27
N ALA A 63 6.79 6.12 12.91
CA ALA A 63 8.05 6.22 12.18
C ALA A 63 8.30 5.02 11.26
N ALA A 64 8.08 3.80 11.77
CA ALA A 64 8.21 2.58 10.97
C ALA A 64 7.15 2.49 9.86
N ASN A 65 5.95 3.05 10.05
CA ASN A 65 4.94 3.13 8.99
C ASN A 65 5.41 4.04 7.83
N LEU A 66 5.97 5.19 8.15
CA LEU A 66 6.50 6.13 7.16
C LEU A 66 7.72 5.57 6.41
N GLU A 67 8.62 4.86 7.11
CA GLU A 67 9.73 4.14 6.47
C GLU A 67 9.21 3.07 5.50
N ALA A 68 8.20 2.30 5.91
CA ALA A 68 7.58 1.30 5.06
C ALA A 68 6.85 1.93 3.84
N LEU A 69 6.29 3.13 3.99
CA LEU A 69 5.71 3.89 2.89
C LEU A 69 6.79 4.30 1.88
N GLN A 70 7.96 4.75 2.34
CA GLN A 70 9.08 5.07 1.46
C GLN A 70 9.51 3.85 0.64
N GLU A 71 9.57 2.66 1.25
CA GLU A 71 9.89 1.42 0.52
C GLU A 71 8.90 1.14 -0.62
N ILE A 72 7.60 1.35 -0.40
CA ILE A 72 6.57 1.16 -1.44
C ILE A 72 6.83 2.05 -2.67
N THR A 73 7.35 3.26 -2.48
CA THR A 73 7.61 4.19 -3.61
C THR A 73 8.60 3.63 -4.63
N HIS A 74 9.54 2.76 -4.20
CA HIS A 74 10.47 2.09 -5.10
C HIS A 74 9.78 1.09 -6.04
N HIS A 75 8.54 0.70 -5.73
CA HIS A 75 7.75 -0.22 -6.54
C HIS A 75 6.76 0.48 -7.46
N THR A 76 6.60 1.82 -7.42
CA THR A 76 5.53 2.53 -8.16
C THR A 76 5.92 3.03 -9.56
N GLU A 77 7.09 2.67 -10.09
CA GLU A 77 7.50 3.14 -11.42
C GLU A 77 6.46 2.72 -12.50
N GLY A 78 6.06 3.66 -13.36
CA GLY A 78 5.11 3.38 -14.45
C GLY A 78 3.65 3.11 -14.03
N ILE A 79 3.27 3.32 -12.76
CA ILE A 79 1.88 3.16 -12.28
C ILE A 79 1.56 4.13 -11.15
N THR A 80 0.37 4.75 -11.18
CA THR A 80 -0.11 5.56 -10.05
C THR A 80 -0.65 4.65 -8.95
N VAL A 81 -0.26 4.84 -7.69
CA VAL A 81 -0.72 4.02 -6.56
C VAL A 81 -1.35 4.89 -5.47
N ILE A 82 -2.52 4.48 -4.98
CA ILE A 82 -3.18 5.03 -3.79
C ILE A 82 -3.10 3.97 -2.69
N VAL A 83 -2.39 4.26 -1.61
CA VAL A 83 -2.20 3.34 -0.48
C VAL A 83 -2.62 3.99 0.83
N GLY A 84 -3.37 3.25 1.67
CA GLY A 84 -3.70 3.69 3.02
C GLY A 84 -2.54 3.46 4.01
N PHE A 85 -2.20 4.48 4.77
CA PHE A 85 -1.12 4.50 5.77
C PHE A 85 -1.49 5.47 6.92
N VAL A 86 -0.64 5.62 7.94
CA VAL A 86 -0.82 6.55 9.07
C VAL A 86 0.35 7.52 9.26
#